data_AF-A0A2V7PXF0-F1
#
_entry.id   AF-A0A2V7PXF0-F1
#
_cell.length_a   1.000
_cell.length_b   1.000
_cell.length_c   1.000
_cell.angle_alpha   90.00
_cell.angle_beta   90.00
_cell.angle_gamma   90.00
#
_symmetry.space_group_name_H-M   'P 1'
#
loop_
_entity.id
_entity.type
_entity.pdbx_description
1 polymer ?
#
loop_
_entity_poly.entity_id
_entity_poly.type
_entity_poly.pdbx_seq_one_letter_code
_entity_poly.pdbx_strand_id
1 'polypeptide(L)' 'MRVYISVDMEGIAGVVHESQTDPTTPAFAAEYARFRRLMTAEANAAVEGALAAGATRALVNDSHWFMRNLLAEEL' A
#
# COMPACT_ATOMS: atom_id res chain seq x y z
N MET A 1 0.00 -18.41 13.11
CA MET A 1 -0.25 -17.05 13.65
C MET A 1 -1.05 -16.24 12.63
N ARG A 2 -1.94 -15.34 13.04
CA ARG A 2 -2.64 -14.43 12.11
C ARG A 2 -2.09 -13.01 12.28
N VAL A 3 -1.82 -12.32 11.18
CA VAL A 3 -1.33 -10.94 11.18
C VAL A 3 -2.37 -10.02 10.54
N TYR A 4 -2.49 -8.81 11.09
CA TYR A 4 -3.25 -7.71 10.51
C TYR A 4 -2.26 -6.63 10.07
N ILE A 5 -2.36 -6.17 8.84
CA ILE A 5 -1.47 -5.18 8.24
C ILE A 5 -2.33 -4.00 7.81
N SER A 6 -2.16 -2.86 8.46
CA SER A 6 -2.78 -1.58 8.08
C SER A 6 -1.80 -0.84 7.20
N VAL A 7 -2.18 -0.56 5.95
CA VAL A 7 -1.30 0.07 4.96
C VAL A 7 -1.76 1.49 4.72
N ASP A 8 -0.89 2.47 5.01
CA ASP A 8 -1.10 3.88 4.74
C ASP A 8 -0.05 4.37 3.72
N MET A 9 -0.33 5.44 2.96
CA MET A 9 0.48 5.75 1.77
C MET A 9 1.59 6.76 2.03
N GLU A 10 1.41 7.72 2.93
CA GLU A 10 2.41 8.76 3.24
C GLU A 10 3.74 8.18 3.74
N GLY A 11 3.72 6.99 4.34
CA GLY A 11 4.90 6.32 4.88
C GLY A 11 5.63 5.37 3.92
N ILE A 12 5.08 5.11 2.73
CA ILE A 12 5.65 4.17 1.76
C ILE A 12 7.02 4.65 1.27
N ALA A 13 7.97 3.72 1.09
CA ALA A 13 9.31 4.06 0.65
C ALA A 13 9.31 4.82 -0.70
N GLY A 14 10.00 5.95 -0.71
CA GLY A 14 10.11 6.84 -1.87
C GLY A 14 9.02 7.92 -1.94
N VAL A 15 7.99 7.87 -1.09
CA VAL A 15 7.04 8.98 -0.94
C VAL A 15 7.75 10.15 -0.26
N VAL A 16 7.69 11.31 -0.90
CA VAL A 16 8.34 12.56 -0.44
C VAL A 16 7.44 13.78 -0.59
N HIS A 17 6.29 13.65 -1.26
CA HIS A 17 5.42 14.77 -1.57
C HIS A 17 3.95 14.33 -1.73
N GLU A 18 3.01 15.22 -1.41
CA GLU A 18 1.56 14.96 -1.46
C GLU A 18 1.03 14.57 -2.84
N SER A 19 1.72 14.97 -3.91
CA SER A 19 1.37 14.58 -5.28
C SER A 19 1.45 13.07 -5.54
N GLN A 20 2.06 12.33 -4.63
CA GLN A 20 2.19 10.88 -4.68
C GLN A 20 1.09 10.18 -3.89
N THR A 21 0.37 10.89 -3.01
CA THR A 21 -0.60 10.32 -2.07
C THR A 21 -2.01 10.89 -2.24
N ASP A 22 -2.21 12.02 -2.91
CA ASP A 22 -3.54 12.61 -3.08
C ASP A 22 -4.28 12.06 -4.33
N PRO A 23 -5.41 11.34 -4.16
CA PRO A 23 -6.23 10.82 -5.27
C PRO A 23 -7.15 11.85 -5.92
N THR A 24 -7.29 13.05 -5.35
CA THR A 24 -8.33 14.02 -5.70
C THR A 24 -7.87 15.09 -6.69
N THR A 25 -6.58 15.40 -6.71
CA THR A 25 -6.01 16.44 -7.58
C THR A 25 -5.62 15.87 -8.96
N PRO A 26 -6.24 16.33 -10.07
CA PRO A 26 -5.97 15.76 -11.39
C PRO A 26 -4.51 15.86 -11.86
N ALA A 27 -3.81 16.93 -11.49
CA ALA A 27 -2.40 17.11 -11.82
C ALA A 27 -1.47 16.06 -11.16
N PHE A 28 -1.95 15.38 -10.12
CA PHE A 28 -1.19 14.39 -9.35
C PHE A 28 -1.45 12.96 -9.82
N ALA A 29 -2.42 12.74 -10.71
CA ALA A 29 -2.89 11.41 -11.11
C ALA A 29 -1.77 10.45 -11.58
N ALA A 30 -0.77 10.96 -12.29
CA ALA A 30 0.35 10.15 -12.78
C ALA A 30 1.27 9.67 -11.65
N GLU A 31 1.67 10.57 -10.75
CA GLU A 31 2.49 10.21 -9.59
C GLU A 31 1.70 9.34 -8.60
N TYR A 32 0.44 9.69 -8.32
CA TYR A 32 -0.44 8.87 -7.50
C TYR A 32 -0.57 7.44 -8.02
N ALA A 33 -0.86 7.26 -9.31
CA ALA A 33 -0.98 5.92 -9.92
C ALA A 33 0.33 5.12 -9.84
N ARG A 34 1.48 5.78 -10.02
CA ARG A 34 2.80 5.15 -9.85
C ARG A 34 3.01 4.70 -8.40
N PHE A 35 2.68 5.53 -7.43
CA PHE A 35 2.92 5.24 -6.02
C PHE A 35 1.93 4.24 -5.42
N ARG A 36 0.72 4.08 -5.98
CA ARG A 36 -0.17 2.96 -5.64
C ARG A 36 0.49 1.59 -5.87
N ARG A 37 1.29 1.47 -6.94
CA ARG A 37 2.06 0.24 -7.20
C ARG A 37 3.16 0.03 -6.15
N LEU A 38 3.85 1.10 -5.74
CA LEU A 38 4.84 1.01 -4.66
C LEU A 38 4.20 0.65 -3.32
N MET A 39 3.07 1.26 -2.97
CA MET A 39 2.27 0.92 -1.80
C MET A 39 1.87 -0.56 -1.80
N THR A 40 1.41 -1.08 -2.95
CA THR A 40 1.03 -2.49 -3.11
C THR A 40 2.24 -3.41 -2.99
N ALA A 41 3.37 -3.07 -3.62
CA ALA A 41 4.60 -3.85 -3.52
C ALA A 41 5.16 -3.91 -2.09
N GLU A 42 5.10 -2.81 -1.34
CA GLU A 42 5.56 -2.77 0.06
C GLU A 42 4.60 -3.56 0.99
N ALA A 43 3.29 -3.51 0.73
CA ALA A 43 2.33 -4.38 1.40
C ALA A 43 2.63 -5.87 1.15
N ASN A 44 2.94 -6.25 -0.10
CA ASN A 44 3.34 -7.61 -0.44
C ASN A 44 4.63 -8.02 0.27
N ALA A 45 5.64 -7.16 0.31
CA ALA A 45 6.88 -7.43 1.03
C ALA A 45 6.63 -7.68 2.53
N ALA A 46 5.73 -6.92 3.15
CA ALA A 46 5.32 -7.16 4.54
C ALA A 46 4.56 -8.49 4.73
N VAL A 47 3.67 -8.83 3.80
CA VAL A 47 2.96 -10.13 3.80
C VAL A 47 3.95 -11.28 3.65
N GLU A 48 4.83 -11.24 2.65
CA GLU A 48 5.85 -12.26 2.40
C GLU A 48 6.77 -12.44 3.61
N GLY A 49 7.23 -11.35 4.22
CA GLY A 49 8.02 -11.38 5.44
C GLY A 49 7.28 -12.04 6.61
N ALA A 50 6.00 -11.72 6.80
CA ALA A 50 5.19 -12.33 7.85
C ALA A 50 4.97 -13.84 7.61
N LEU A 51 4.71 -14.23 6.36
CA LEU A 51 4.55 -15.64 5.99
C LEU A 51 5.85 -16.42 6.17
N ALA A 52 6.99 -15.87 5.76
CA ALA A 52 8.32 -16.46 5.98
C ALA A 52 8.63 -16.62 7.48
N ALA A 53 8.12 -15.74 8.33
CA ALA A 53 8.22 -15.83 9.79
C ALA A 53 7.20 -16.80 10.44
N GLY A 54 6.39 -17.53 9.65
CA GLY A 54 5.44 -18.53 10.15
C GLY A 54 4.01 -18.02 10.40
N ALA A 55 3.65 -16.83 9.89
CA ALA A 55 2.24 -16.46 9.79
C ALA A 55 1.51 -17.41 8.84
N THR A 56 0.25 -17.73 9.15
CA THR A 56 -0.59 -18.64 8.35
C THR A 56 -1.75 -17.91 7.67
N ARG A 57 -1.95 -16.63 8.00
CA ARG A 57 -2.94 -15.75 7.37
C ARG A 57 -2.54 -14.30 7.59
N ALA A 58 -2.61 -13.50 6.53
CA ALA A 58 -2.53 -12.05 6.59
C ALA A 58 -3.89 -11.44 6.22
N LEU A 59 -4.33 -10.43 6.99
CA LEU A 59 -5.43 -9.56 6.63
C LEU A 59 -4.83 -8.18 6.34
N VAL A 60 -4.89 -7.73 5.10
CA VAL A 60 -4.37 -6.44 4.66
C VAL A 60 -5.53 -5.44 4.57
N ASN A 61 -5.39 -4.31 5.24
CA ASN A 61 -6.36 -3.23 5.24
C ASN A 61 -5.75 -1.99 4.58
N ASP A 62 -6.34 -1.58 3.47
CA ASP A 62 -6.07 -0.25 2.91
C ASP A 62 -6.58 0.81 3.89
N SER A 63 -5.68 1.68 4.35
CA SER A 63 -5.92 2.64 5.43
C SER A 63 -5.75 4.08 4.98
N HIS A 64 -5.49 4.29 3.69
CA HIS A 64 -5.16 5.60 3.13
C HIS A 64 -6.41 6.25 2.50
N TRP A 65 -6.75 7.48 2.88
CA TRP A 65 -7.87 8.24 2.30
C TRP A 65 -9.18 7.43 2.15
N PHE A 66 -9.59 7.16 0.91
CA PHE A 66 -10.82 6.45 0.58
C PHE A 66 -10.67 4.92 0.63
N MET A 67 -9.49 4.43 1.01
CA MET A 67 -9.18 3.00 1.18
C MET A 67 -9.39 2.20 -0.12
N ARG A 68 -8.95 2.76 -1.26
CA ARG A 68 -9.11 2.20 -2.62
C ARG A 68 -7.83 2.32 -3.46
N ASN A 69 -6.70 2.05 -2.83
CA ASN A 69 -5.37 2.43 -3.28
C ASN A 69 -4.53 1.18 -3.56
N LEU A 70 -4.64 0.13 -2.74
CA LEU A 70 -4.09 -1.18 -3.05
C LEU A 70 -4.68 -1.71 -4.36
N LEU A 71 -3.82 -2.28 -5.21
CA LEU A 71 -4.19 -2.88 -6.49
C LEU A 71 -4.42 -4.37 -6.26
N ALA A 72 -5.69 -4.79 -6.26
CA ALA A 72 -6.07 -6.16 -5.91
C ALA A 72 -5.49 -7.19 -6.89
N GLU A 73 -5.28 -6.80 -8.15
CA GLU A 73 -4.65 -7.61 -9.20
C GLU A 73 -3.14 -7.74 -9.06
N GLU A 74 -2.51 -6.95 -8.19
CA GLU A 74 -1.07 -6.98 -7.90
C GLU A 74 -0.78 -7.43 -6.44
N LEU A 75 -1.78 -7.91 -5.69
CA LEU A 75 -1.68 -8.37 -4.28
C LEU A 75 -1.68 -9.91 -4.14
#